data_AF-A0A9X2IU40-F1
#
_entry.id   AF-A0A9X2IU40-F1
#
_cell.length_a   1.000
_cell.length_b   1.000
_cell.length_c   1.000
_cell.angle_alpha   90.00
_cell.angle_beta   90.00
_cell.angle_gamma   90.00
#
_symmetry.space_group_name_H-M   'P 1'
#
loop_
_entity.id
_entity.type
_entity.pdbx_description
1 polymer ?
#
loop_
_entity_poly.entity_id
_entity_poly.type
_entity_poly.pdbx_seq_one_letter_code
_entity_poly.pdbx_strand_id
1 'polypeptide(L)' 'MQNTCARPLDVDDAVALVAVLATLEGLLASRGLPDSETDLLRRSLEQGGSVLPGADVDELAAALSALNERLRSTIG' A
#
# COMPACT_ATOMS: atom_id res chain seq x y z
N MET A 1 6.71 -15.13 -16.65
CA MET A 1 6.44 -13.90 -17.43
C MET A 1 7.22 -12.78 -16.78
N GLN A 2 8.20 -12.21 -17.48
CA GLN A 2 8.88 -11.01 -17.00
C GLN A 2 7.88 -9.86 -17.17
N ASN A 3 7.37 -9.31 -16.07
CA ASN A 3 6.62 -8.05 -16.11
C ASN A 3 7.63 -6.97 -16.50
N THR A 4 7.77 -6.73 -17.80
CA THR A 4 8.53 -5.61 -18.33
C THR A 4 7.82 -4.35 -17.87
N CYS A 5 8.25 -3.79 -16.74
CA CYS A 5 7.76 -2.52 -16.25
C CYS A 5 8.07 -1.48 -17.34
N ALA A 6 7.05 -0.98 -18.04
CA ALA A 6 7.22 -0.16 -19.24
C ALA A 6 7.98 1.15 -18.97
N ARG A 7 8.08 1.54 -17.71
CA ARG A 7 8.92 2.61 -17.21
C ARG A 7 9.30 2.27 -15.75
N PRO A 8 10.59 2.14 -15.40
CA PRO A 8 10.98 2.03 -14.01
C PRO A 8 10.50 3.27 -13.25
N LEU A 9 10.04 3.07 -12.02
CA LEU A 9 9.60 4.18 -11.17
C LEU A 9 10.77 5.13 -10.97
N ASP A 10 10.54 6.42 -11.19
CA ASP A 10 11.54 7.44 -10.88
C ASP A 10 11.72 7.55 -9.35
N VAL A 11 12.89 8.00 -8.89
CA VAL A 11 13.18 8.13 -7.46
C VAL A 11 12.22 9.12 -6.81
N ASP A 12 11.89 10.23 -7.48
CA ASP A 12 10.95 11.23 -6.93
C ASP A 12 9.53 10.66 -6.83
N ASP A 13 9.11 9.88 -7.83
CA ASP A 13 7.82 9.18 -7.84
C ASP A 13 7.76 8.13 -6.71
N ALA A 14 8.86 7.43 -6.45
CA ALA A 14 8.96 6.45 -5.38
C ALA A 14 8.87 7.10 -4.00
N VAL A 15 9.55 8.23 -3.79
CA VAL A 15 9.48 9.00 -2.55
C VAL A 15 8.05 9.52 -2.32
N ALA A 16 7.39 10.02 -3.37
CA ALA A 16 6.00 10.44 -3.28
C ALA A 16 5.08 9.26 -2.88
N LEU A 17 5.29 8.09 -3.47
CA LEU A 17 4.50 6.89 -3.15
C LEU A 17 4.75 6.40 -1.72
N VAL A 18 5.99 6.46 -1.21
CA VAL A 18 6.31 6.18 0.21
C VAL A 18 5.49 7.09 1.15
N ALA A 19 5.39 8.38 0.83
CA ALA A 19 4.62 9.33 1.63
C ALA A 19 3.11 9.04 1.60
N VAL A 20 2.58 8.68 0.42
CA VAL A 20 1.17 8.28 0.27
C VAL A 20 0.85 7.03 1.10
N LEU A 21 1.70 6.00 1.01
CA LEU A 21 1.52 4.75 1.78
C LEU A 21 1.57 5.00 3.29
N ALA A 22 2.53 5.80 3.76
CA ALA A 22 2.63 6.17 5.17
C ALA A 22 1.40 6.96 5.65
N THR A 23 0.84 7.83 4.79
CA THR A 23 -0.37 8.58 5.12
C THR A 23 -1.58 7.66 5.26
N LEU A 24 -1.75 6.70 4.34
CA LEU A 24 -2.84 5.72 4.41
C LEU A 24 -2.71 4.82 5.65
N GLU A 25 -1.50 4.39 5.99
CA GLU A 25 -1.21 3.64 7.21
C GLU A 25 -1.60 4.44 8.46
N GLY A 26 -1.25 5.72 8.51
CA GLY A 26 -1.63 6.62 9.61
C GLY A 26 -3.14 6.84 9.73
N LEU A 27 -3.84 7.04 8.61
CA LEU A 27 -5.29 7.19 8.58
C LEU A 27 -6.02 5.92 9.03
N LEU A 28 -5.50 4.76 8.65
CA LEU A 28 -6.03 3.46 9.04
C LEU A 28 -5.82 3.23 10.55
N ALA A 29 -4.62 3.51 11.06
CA ALA A 29 -4.29 3.38 12.48
C ALA A 29 -5.11 4.34 13.36
N SER A 30 -5.42 5.54 12.87
CA SER A 30 -6.23 6.52 13.60
C SER A 30 -7.74 6.26 13.51
N ARG A 31 -8.17 5.21 12.79
CA ARG A 31 -9.59 5.01 12.39
C ARG A 31 -10.19 6.26 11.74
N GLY A 32 -9.36 7.01 11.01
CA GLY A 32 -9.75 8.25 10.32
C GLY A 32 -10.46 8.00 8.99
N LEU A 33 -10.43 6.76 8.49
CA LEU A 33 -11.11 6.34 7.26
C LEU A 33 -12.53 5.84 7.58
N PRO A 34 -13.58 6.38 6.93
CA PRO A 34 -14.89 5.76 6.87
C PRO A 34 -14.82 4.29 6.41
N ASP A 35 -15.76 3.47 6.87
CA ASP A 35 -15.82 2.04 6.52
C ASP A 35 -15.83 1.80 5.00
N SER A 36 -16.54 2.65 4.24
CA SER A 36 -16.59 2.58 2.77
C SER A 36 -15.23 2.80 2.10
N GLU A 37 -14.38 3.63 2.69
CA GLU A 37 -13.03 3.92 2.20
C GLU A 37 -12.06 2.81 2.60
N THR A 38 -12.24 2.25 3.80
CA THR A 38 -11.51 1.04 4.25
C THR A 38 -11.82 -0.15 3.36
N ASP A 39 -13.08 -0.33 2.95
CA ASP A 39 -13.48 -1.40 2.02
C ASP A 39 -12.94 -1.19 0.59
N LEU A 40 -12.77 0.07 0.16
CA LEU A 40 -12.07 0.39 -1.08
C LEU A 40 -10.59 0.00 -1.00
N LEU A 41 -9.92 0.40 0.08
CA LEU A 41 -8.52 0.06 0.33
C LEU A 41 -8.31 -1.46 0.38
N ARG A 42 -9.19 -2.20 1.09
CA ARG A 42 -9.16 -3.66 1.14
C ARG A 42 -9.21 -4.27 -0.26
N ARG A 43 -10.20 -3.87 -1.07
CA ARG A 43 -10.35 -4.39 -2.45
C ARG A 43 -9.12 -4.09 -3.31
N SER A 44 -8.51 -2.93 -3.17
CA SER A 44 -7.28 -2.60 -3.91
C SER A 44 -6.10 -3.47 -3.48
N LEU A 45 -5.91 -3.72 -2.18
CA LEU A 45 -4.84 -4.58 -1.67
C LEU A 45 -5.08 -6.06 -2.01
N GLU A 46 -6.33 -6.53 -2.00
CA GLU A 46 -6.72 -7.86 -2.47
C GLU A 46 -6.39 -8.05 -3.96
N GLN A 47 -6.74 -7.09 -4.81
CA GLN A 47 -6.43 -7.12 -6.24
C GLN A 47 -4.92 -7.13 -6.52
N GLY A 48 -4.15 -6.40 -5.72
CA GLY A 48 -2.69 -6.41 -5.77
C GLY A 48 -2.04 -7.66 -5.15
N GLY A 49 -2.83 -8.58 -4.58
CA GLY A 49 -2.33 -9.77 -3.90
C GLY A 49 -1.54 -9.47 -2.61
N SER A 50 -1.74 -8.29 -2.03
CA SER A 50 -1.05 -7.86 -0.80
C SER A 50 -1.75 -8.34 0.48
N VAL A 51 -3.04 -8.69 0.40
CA VAL A 51 -3.83 -9.30 1.47
C VAL A 51 -4.76 -10.38 0.92
N LEU A 52 -5.29 -11.24 1.79
CA LEU A 52 -6.33 -12.21 1.46
C LEU A 52 -7.73 -11.57 1.47
N PRO A 53 -8.71 -12.19 0.78
CA PRO A 53 -10.09 -11.73 0.83
C PRO A 53 -10.64 -11.64 2.25
N GLY A 54 -11.21 -10.49 2.60
CA GLY A 54 -11.81 -10.26 3.93
C GLY A 54 -10.82 -9.83 5.01
N ALA A 55 -9.63 -9.37 4.63
CA ALA A 55 -8.62 -8.93 5.58
C ALA A 55 -9.11 -7.82 6.53
N ASP A 56 -8.74 -7.94 7.80
CA ASP A 56 -9.10 -6.96 8.82
C ASP A 56 -8.20 -5.70 8.79
N VAL A 57 -8.51 -4.73 9.65
CA VAL A 57 -7.80 -3.44 9.69
C VAL A 57 -6.31 -3.61 10.03
N ASP A 58 -5.96 -4.56 10.89
CA ASP A 58 -4.58 -4.79 11.31
C ASP A 58 -3.78 -5.45 10.17
N GLU A 59 -4.42 -6.38 9.44
CA GLU A 59 -3.84 -7.01 8.25
C GLU A 59 -3.64 -5.99 7.11
N LEU A 60 -4.57 -5.06 6.92
CA LEU A 60 -4.43 -3.96 5.96
C LEU A 60 -3.26 -3.04 6.33
N ALA A 61 -3.11 -2.70 7.62
CA ALA A 61 -2.00 -1.89 8.11
C ALA A 61 -0.66 -2.59 7.88
N ALA A 62 -0.57 -3.89 8.22
CA ALA A 62 0.63 -4.69 8.00
C ALA A 62 1.01 -4.77 6.51
N ALA A 63 0.02 -4.92 5.62
CA ALA A 63 0.26 -4.95 4.18
C ALA A 63 0.76 -3.61 3.63
N LEU A 64 0.20 -2.49 4.09
CA LEU A 64 0.70 -1.15 3.74
C LEU A 64 2.13 -0.94 4.22
N SER A 65 2.42 -1.31 5.47
CA SER A 65 3.76 -1.20 6.05
C SER A 65 4.78 -2.01 5.26
N ALA A 66 4.45 -3.26 4.94
CA ALA A 66 5.31 -4.13 4.14
C ALA A 66 5.52 -3.62 2.70
N LEU A 67 4.49 -3.04 2.08
CA LEU A 67 4.63 -2.41 0.76
C LEU A 67 5.57 -1.20 0.82
N ASN A 68 5.44 -0.38 1.86
CA ASN A 68 6.26 0.79 2.08
C ASN A 68 7.74 0.42 2.31
N GLU A 69 7.99 -0.63 3.11
CA GLU A 69 9.34 -1.14 3.36
C GLU A 69 9.99 -1.71 2.09
N ARG A 70 9.25 -2.51 1.30
CA ARG A 70 9.75 -2.99 0.00
C ARG A 70 10.08 -1.86 -0.96
N LEU A 71 9.25 -0.81 -0.99
CA LEU A 71 9.48 0.34 -1.85
C LEU A 71 10.73 1.10 -1.44
N ARG A 72 10.90 1.40 -0.14
CA ARG A 72 12.12 2.02 0.41
C ARG A 72 13.37 1.20 0.09
N SER A 73 13.32 -0.12 0.32
CA SER A 73 14.41 -1.02 0.00
C SER A 73 14.76 -1.06 -1.49
N THR A 74 13.82 -0.73 -2.38
CA THR A 74 14.05 -0.71 -3.83
C THR A 74 14.76 0.57 -4.28
N ILE A 75 14.60 1.68 -3.54
CA ILE A 75 15.19 2.98 -3.91
C ILE A 75 16.46 3.34 -3.14
N GLY A 76 16.75 2.70 -2.00
CA GLY A 76 17.99 2.89 -1.24
C GLY A 76 17.77 3.70 0.03
#